data_AF-A0A8S2XDY7-F1
#
_entry.id   AF-A0A8S2XDY7-F1
#
_cell.length_a   1.000
_cell.length_b   1.000
_cell.length_c   1.000
_cell.angle_alpha   90.00
_cell.angle_beta   90.00
_cell.angle_gamma   90.00
#
_symmetry.space_group_name_H-M   'P 1'
#
loop_
_entity.id
_entity.type
_entity.pdbx_description
1 polymer ?
#
loop_
_entity_poly.entity_id
_entity_poly.type
_entity_poly.pdbx_seq_one_letter_code
_entity_poly.pdbx_strand_id
1 'polypeptide(L)' 'GKIRLLITTDLSARGLDIPQVDLVILTSPPQDWESYVHRSGRTGRAGKNGKAITIFNQQQMKQLKVI' A
#
# COMPACT_ATOMS: atom_id res chain seq x y z
N GLY A 1 9.51 -8.51 -16.71
CA GLY A 1 10.14 -7.17 -16.64
C GLY A 1 11.27 -7.20 -15.61
N LYS A 2 12.28 -6.32 -15.74
CA LYS A 2 13.49 -6.30 -14.88
C LYS A 2 13.31 -5.56 -13.54
N ILE A 3 12.16 -4.93 -13.30
CA ILE A 3 11.93 -4.10 -12.11
C ILE A 3 11.28 -4.96 -11.02
N ARG A 4 11.99 -5.10 -9.89
CA ARG A 4 11.55 -5.87 -8.72
C ARG A 4 11.03 -5.00 -7.57
N LEU A 5 11.24 -3.69 -7.65
CA LEU A 5 10.87 -2.72 -6.63
C LEU A 5 10.42 -1.42 -7.31
N LEU A 6 9.29 -0.90 -6.87
CA LEU A 6 8.78 0.42 -7.24
C LEU A 6 8.55 1.23 -5.97
N ILE A 7 9.11 2.43 -5.92
CA ILE A 7 8.85 3.41 -4.86
C ILE A 7 8.03 4.52 -5.49
N THR A 8 6.89 4.85 -4.90
CA THR A 8 5.96 5.84 -5.46
C THR A 8 5.17 6.53 -4.35
N THR A 9 4.57 7.68 -4.67
CA THR A 9 3.60 8.40 -3.82
C THR A 9 2.18 8.18 -4.37
N ASP A 10 1.15 8.55 -3.60
CA ASP A 10 -0.25 8.37 -4.01
C ASP A 10 -0.58 9.02 -5.35
N LEU A 11 0.01 10.19 -5.59
CA LEU A 11 -0.22 10.95 -6.82
C LEU A 11 0.30 10.18 -8.03
N SER A 12 1.49 9.59 -7.92
CA SER A 12 2.12 8.82 -8.98
C SER A 12 1.55 7.41 -9.13
N ALA A 13 0.89 6.85 -8.11
CA ALA A 13 0.25 5.53 -8.18
C ALA A 13 -1.12 5.56 -8.90
N ARG A 14 -1.77 6.73 -9.02
CA ARG A 14 -3.03 6.90 -9.73
C ARG A 14 -2.77 7.03 -11.23
N GLY A 15 -3.25 6.07 -12.02
CA GLY A 15 -3.08 6.06 -13.48
C GLY A 15 -1.89 5.24 -13.99
N LEU A 16 -1.01 4.77 -13.10
CA LEU A 16 -0.07 3.71 -13.44
C LEU A 16 -0.79 2.36 -13.41
N ASP A 17 -0.74 1.64 -14.53
CA ASP A 17 -1.11 0.22 -14.58
C ASP A 17 0.00 -0.60 -13.90
N ILE A 18 -0.04 -0.60 -12.56
CA ILE A 18 0.88 -1.39 -11.76
C ILE A 18 0.35 -2.83 -11.77
N PRO A 19 1.11 -3.79 -12.34
CA PRO A 19 0.72 -5.19 -12.30
C PRO A 19 0.61 -5.66 -10.85
N GLN A 20 -0.17 -6.73 -10.63
CA GLN A 20 -0.33 -7.33 -9.31
C GLN A 20 1.03 -7.60 -8.66
N VAL A 21 1.23 -7.07 -7.45
CA VAL A 21 2.45 -7.27 -6.65
C VAL A 21 2.21 -8.22 -5.49
N ASP A 22 3.25 -8.95 -5.07
CA ASP A 22 3.17 -9.88 -3.93
C ASP A 22 3.20 -9.15 -2.57
N LEU A 23 3.81 -7.96 -2.53
CA LEU A 23 4.05 -7.19 -1.31
C LEU A 23 3.85 -5.68 -1.57
N VAL A 24 3.11 -5.04 -0.68
CA VAL A 24 3.00 -3.58 -0.56
C VAL A 24 3.59 -3.15 0.78
N ILE A 25 4.46 -2.15 0.77
CA ILE A 25 5.02 -1.54 1.99
C ILE A 25 4.58 -0.08 2.04
N LEU A 26 3.78 0.27 3.05
CA LEU A 26 3.43 1.65 3.36
C LEU A 26 4.47 2.20 4.34
N THR A 27 5.27 3.17 3.89
CA THR A 27 6.33 3.79 4.71
C THR A 27 5.81 4.72 5.82
N SER A 28 4.51 5.02 5.77
CA SER A 28 3.77 5.75 6.77
C SER A 28 2.33 5.23 6.80
N PRO A 29 1.60 5.34 7.93
CA PRO A 29 0.19 5.01 7.94
C PRO A 29 -0.58 5.85 6.92
N PRO A 30 -1.57 5.24 6.24
CA PRO A 30 -2.50 6.00 5.42
C PRO A 30 -3.33 6.95 6.30
N GLN A 31 -3.78 8.05 5.69
CA GLN A 31 -4.53 9.10 6.39
C GLN A 31 -5.97 8.67 6.73
N ASP A 32 -6.54 7.79 5.91
CA ASP A 32 -7.89 7.26 6.03
C ASP A 32 -7.99 5.82 5.48
N TRP A 33 -9.15 5.20 5.70
CA TRP A 33 -9.44 3.83 5.27
C TRP A 33 -9.36 3.67 3.74
N GLU A 34 -9.83 4.67 3.00
CA GLU A 34 -9.91 4.65 1.54
C GLU A 34 -8.50 4.64 0.92
N SER A 35 -7.60 5.45 1.47
CA SER A 35 -6.18 5.47 1.12
C SER A 35 -5.50 4.14 1.42
N TYR A 36 -5.83 3.50 2.54
CA TYR A 36 -5.33 2.16 2.84
C TYR A 36 -5.76 1.16 1.76
N VAL A 37 -7.05 1.09 1.43
CA VAL A 37 -7.58 0.14 0.45
C VAL A 37 -7.02 0.38 -0.95
N HIS A 38 -6.89 1.63 -1.38
CA HIS A 38 -6.30 1.97 -2.68
C HIS A 38 -4.83 1.56 -2.81
N ARG A 39 -4.05 1.69 -1.72
CA ARG A 39 -2.62 1.32 -1.68
C ARG A 39 -2.45 -0.20 -1.54
N SER A 40 -3.14 -0.82 -0.58
CA SER A 40 -3.04 -2.26 -0.29
C SER A 40 -3.63 -3.11 -1.41
N GLY A 41 -4.65 -2.61 -2.14
CA GLY A 41 -5.30 -3.28 -3.26
C GLY A 41 -4.42 -3.52 -4.51
N ARG A 42 -3.12 -3.18 -4.43
CA ARG A 42 -2.09 -3.57 -5.41
C ARG A 42 -1.61 -5.01 -5.23
N THR A 43 -1.86 -5.59 -4.05
CA THR A 43 -1.64 -7.01 -3.76
C THR A 43 -2.96 -7.75 -3.53
N GLY A 44 -2.93 -9.08 -3.42
CA GLY A 44 -4.08 -9.87 -2.97
C GLY A 44 -5.29 -9.94 -3.93
N ARG A 45 -5.14 -9.54 -5.20
CA ARG A 45 -6.24 -9.53 -6.19
C ARG A 45 -6.56 -10.94 -6.72
N ALA A 46 -7.82 -11.14 -7.14
CA ALA A 46 -8.30 -12.34 -7.82
C ALA A 46 -8.04 -13.65 -7.05
N GLY A 47 -8.24 -13.63 -5.74
CA GLY A 47 -8.07 -14.82 -4.87
C GLY A 47 -6.61 -15.21 -4.61
N LYS A 48 -5.63 -14.44 -5.10
CA LYS A 48 -4.22 -14.68 -4.76
C LYS A 48 -3.91 -14.11 -3.38
N ASN A 49 -2.94 -14.73 -2.70
CA ASN A 49 -2.38 -14.20 -1.47
C ASN A 49 -1.57 -12.93 -1.74
N GLY A 50 -1.55 -12.03 -0.76
CA GLY A 50 -0.82 -10.78 -0.82
C GLY A 50 -0.48 -10.28 0.58
N LYS A 51 0.57 -9.48 0.71
CA LYS A 51 0.96 -8.87 1.99
C LYS A 51 0.98 -7.35 1.89
N ALA A 52 0.36 -6.68 2.84
CA ALA A 52 0.49 -5.24 3.04
C ALA A 52 1.09 -4.98 4.42
N ILE A 53 2.23 -4.30 4.47
CA ILE A 53 2.94 -3.95 5.71
C ILE A 53 2.94 -2.44 5.85
N THR A 54 2.45 -1.95 6.99
CA THR A 54 2.51 -0.52 7.33
C THR A 54 3.60 -0.30 8.38
N ILE A 55 4.53 0.59 8.06
CA ILE A 55 5.56 1.07 8.98
C ILE A 55 5.03 2.35 9.63
N PHE A 56 5.13 2.43 10.95
CA PHE A 56 4.65 3.54 11.75
C PHE A 56 5.48 3.72 13.01
N ASN A 57 5.46 4.92 13.58
CA ASN A 57 6.06 5.22 14.88
C ASN A 57 4.98 5.39 15.97
N GLN A 58 5.40 5.54 17.23
CA GLN A 58 4.46 5.66 18.35
C GLN A 58 3.50 6.87 18.22
N GLN A 59 3.96 7.99 17.66
CA GLN A 59 3.14 9.19 17.46
C GLN A 59 2.02 8.96 16.44
N GLN A 60 2.26 8.06 15.49
CA GLN A 60 1.36 7.70 14.41
C GLN A 60 0.34 6.61 14.78
N MET A 61 0.39 6.03 15.98
CA MET A 61 -0.55 4.99 16.43
C MET A 61 -2.02 5.38 16.28
N LYS A 62 -2.36 6.66 16.43
CA LYS A 62 -3.74 7.13 16.29
C LYS A 62 -4.29 6.93 14.87
N GLN A 63 -3.43 7.00 13.85
CA GLN A 63 -3.82 6.86 12.44
C GLN A 63 -4.18 5.40 12.10
N LEU A 64 -3.58 4.43 12.79
CA LEU A 64 -3.92 3.03 12.63
C LEU A 64 -5.30 2.67 13.19
N LYS A 65 -5.80 3.42 14.18
CA LYS A 65 -7.15 3.18 14.74
C LYS A 65 -8.27 3.55 13.76
N VAL A 66 -7.94 4.21 12.66
CA VAL A 66 -8.87 4.66 11.62
C VAL A 66 -8.97 3.64 10.48
N ILE A 67 -8.09 2.63 10.47
CA ILE A 67 -8.04 1.52 9.51
C ILE A 67 -8.65 0.28 10.17
#